data_AF-A0AAP6HH55-F1
#
_entry.id   AF-A0AAP6HH55-F1
#
_cell.length_a   1.000
_cell.length_b   1.000
_cell.length_c   1.000
_cell.angle_alpha   90.00
_cell.angle_beta   90.00
_cell.angle_gamma   90.00
#
_symmetry.space_group_name_H-M   'P 1'
#
loop_
_entity.id
_entity.type
_entity.pdbx_description
1 polymer ?
#
loop_
_entity_poly.entity_id
_entity_poly.type
_entity_poly.pdbx_seq_one_letter_code
_entity_poly.pdbx_strand_id
1 'polypeptide(L)'
;MKLRNLIIFSILVLMNSCSTQLTTLPNGKQVDKRFVGTWTGSENGQQIDGMSKSWEMKRFEDGTFILDFTYTQFGESKNLQETGNWWVENGKFNEFHDESGKTDVYQYEIINKNQIRFISESISVDMNTDKYEFVDTRKATNLNDGKSIENAIKVNSVAEEYEFVEKNCPNCKLINQVLTEHNGIPYDILNLEKNDGTKISFYFNIKSFYGKF
;
A
#
# COMPACT_ATOMS: atom_id res chain seq x y z
N MET A 1 -51.74 -28.09 31.92
CA MET A 1 -50.45 -28.34 31.25
C MET A 1 -50.20 -27.19 30.27
N LYS A 2 -49.39 -26.19 30.66
CA LYS A 2 -49.17 -24.97 29.85
C LYS A 2 -48.03 -25.22 28.86
N LEU A 3 -48.35 -25.25 27.57
CA LEU A 3 -47.37 -25.39 26.50
C LEU A 3 -46.64 -24.04 26.33
N ARG A 4 -45.35 -24.01 26.66
CA ARG A 4 -44.49 -22.82 26.59
C ARG A 4 -43.93 -22.72 25.18
N ASN A 5 -44.45 -21.80 24.37
CA ASN A 5 -43.91 -21.51 23.04
C ASN A 5 -42.47 -20.97 23.18
N LEU A 6 -41.50 -21.78 22.76
CA LEU A 6 -40.10 -21.39 22.66
C LEU A 6 -39.91 -20.69 21.30
N ILE A 7 -39.85 -19.36 21.29
CA ILE A 7 -39.46 -18.60 20.10
C ILE A 7 -37.95 -18.74 19.96
N ILE A 8 -37.51 -19.58 19.01
CA ILE A 8 -36.10 -19.68 18.61
C ILE A 8 -35.81 -18.49 17.68
N PHE A 9 -35.21 -17.43 18.24
CA PHE A 9 -34.62 -16.35 17.44
C PHE A 9 -33.40 -16.92 16.70
N SER A 10 -33.58 -17.32 15.44
CA SER A 10 -32.45 -17.59 14.55
C SER A 10 -31.74 -16.27 14.28
N ILE A 11 -30.60 -16.06 14.94
CA ILE A 11 -29.66 -15.00 14.64
C ILE A 11 -29.09 -15.27 13.25
N LEU A 12 -29.62 -14.58 12.25
CA LEU A 12 -29.00 -14.45 10.93
C LEU A 12 -27.69 -13.68 11.14
N VAL A 13 -26.60 -14.42 11.30
CA VAL A 13 -25.24 -13.88 11.19
C VAL A 13 -25.09 -13.41 9.75
N LEU A 14 -25.23 -12.10 9.53
CA LEU A 14 -24.84 -11.44 8.30
C LEU A 14 -23.33 -11.64 8.15
N MET A 15 -22.94 -12.68 7.41
CA MET A 15 -21.58 -12.85 6.91
C MET A 15 -21.33 -11.67 5.98
N ASN A 16 -20.77 -10.58 6.51
CA ASN A 16 -20.13 -9.55 5.71
C ASN A 16 -19.04 -10.25 4.91
N SER A 17 -19.32 -10.53 3.64
CA SER A 17 -18.35 -10.97 2.65
C SER A 17 -17.37 -9.83 2.43
N CYS A 18 -16.43 -9.69 3.37
CA CYS A 18 -15.21 -8.94 3.16
C CYS A 18 -14.48 -9.69 2.06
N SER A 19 -14.44 -9.13 0.85
CA SER A 19 -13.72 -9.69 -0.29
C SER A 19 -12.28 -9.93 0.15
N THR A 20 -11.94 -11.20 0.42
CA THR A 20 -10.61 -11.59 0.86
C THR A 20 -9.66 -11.34 -0.31
N GLN A 21 -8.80 -10.33 -0.21
CA GLN A 21 -7.81 -10.00 -1.23
C GLN A 21 -6.61 -10.96 -1.22
N LEU A 22 -6.86 -12.23 -0.88
CA LEU A 22 -5.85 -13.27 -0.75
C LEU A 22 -5.53 -13.87 -2.12
N THR A 23 -4.25 -14.07 -2.39
CA THR A 23 -3.72 -14.78 -3.56
C THR A 23 -2.87 -15.94 -3.08
N THR A 24 -3.08 -17.12 -3.65
CA THR A 24 -2.26 -18.31 -3.34
C THR A 24 -1.08 -18.36 -4.31
N LEU A 25 0.13 -18.46 -3.76
CA LEU A 25 1.38 -18.59 -4.50
C LEU A 25 1.60 -20.04 -4.96
N PRO A 26 2.50 -20.30 -5.94
CA PRO A 26 2.81 -21.65 -6.39
C PRO A 26 3.31 -22.60 -5.29
N ASN A 27 3.90 -22.06 -4.22
CA ASN A 27 4.38 -22.82 -3.06
C ASN A 27 3.28 -23.10 -2.01
N GLY A 28 2.02 -22.75 -2.30
CA GLY A 28 0.87 -22.96 -1.41
C GLY A 28 0.67 -21.89 -0.34
N LYS A 29 1.63 -20.97 -0.15
CA LYS A 29 1.48 -19.83 0.78
C LYS A 29 0.48 -18.82 0.25
N GLN A 30 -0.13 -18.04 1.14
CA GLN A 30 -1.07 -16.98 0.78
C GLN A 30 -0.47 -15.60 1.00
N VAL A 31 -0.75 -14.67 0.09
CA VAL A 31 -0.41 -13.24 0.23
C VAL A 31 -1.69 -12.42 0.18
N ASP A 32 -1.74 -11.34 0.96
CA ASP A 32 -2.87 -10.41 0.96
C ASP A 32 -2.49 -9.15 0.18
N LYS A 33 -3.20 -8.87 -0.92
CA LYS A 33 -2.88 -7.75 -1.82
C LYS A 33 -2.90 -6.39 -1.13
N ARG A 34 -3.55 -6.26 0.03
CA ARG A 34 -3.54 -5.01 0.81
C ARG A 34 -2.13 -4.63 1.28
N PHE A 35 -1.26 -5.61 1.50
CA PHE A 35 0.13 -5.42 1.94
C PHE A 35 1.09 -5.11 0.79
N VAL A 36 0.70 -5.38 -0.46
CA VAL A 36 1.56 -5.16 -1.62
C VAL A 36 1.81 -3.66 -1.80
N GLY A 37 3.06 -3.30 -2.11
CA GLY A 37 3.50 -1.93 -2.36
C GLY A 37 4.70 -1.53 -1.50
N THR A 38 5.02 -0.24 -1.53
CA THR A 38 6.12 0.33 -0.74
C THR A 38 5.57 0.99 0.52
N TRP A 39 6.20 0.71 1.65
CA TRP A 39 5.82 1.11 2.99
C TRP A 39 7.01 1.74 3.68
N THR A 40 6.74 2.69 4.57
CA THR A 40 7.75 3.36 5.38
C THR A 40 7.30 3.37 6.82
N GLY A 41 8.26 3.30 7.74
CA GLY A 41 8.01 3.45 9.16
C GLY A 41 9.28 3.85 9.90
N SER A 42 9.11 4.07 11.20
CA SER A 42 10.20 4.37 12.10
C SER A 42 9.84 3.99 13.54
N GLU A 43 10.86 3.66 14.32
CA GLU A 43 10.76 3.45 15.76
C GLU A 43 11.92 4.13 16.49
N ASN A 44 11.73 4.32 17.80
CA ASN A 44 12.74 4.89 18.68
C ASN A 44 12.69 4.17 20.03
N GLY A 45 13.79 3.54 20.41
CA GLY A 45 14.02 2.95 21.72
C GLY A 45 13.30 1.62 21.97
N GLN A 46 12.58 1.08 20.98
CA GLN A 46 11.79 -0.14 21.22
C GLN A 46 12.63 -1.41 21.13
N GLN A 47 13.60 -1.47 20.21
CA GLN A 47 14.49 -2.64 20.12
C GLN A 47 15.65 -2.52 21.11
N ILE A 48 16.33 -1.37 21.14
CA ILE A 48 17.42 -1.06 22.07
C ILE A 48 17.23 0.38 22.55
N ASP A 49 17.37 0.63 23.85
CA ASP A 49 17.27 1.99 24.41
C ASP A 49 18.27 2.94 23.74
N GLY A 50 17.79 4.12 23.33
CA GLY A 50 18.59 5.11 22.61
C GLY A 50 18.93 4.78 21.16
N MET A 51 18.41 3.69 20.59
CA MET A 51 18.50 3.38 19.16
C MET A 51 17.25 3.88 18.42
N SER A 52 17.43 4.45 17.23
CA SER A 52 16.31 4.72 16.32
C SER A 52 16.48 3.96 15.02
N LYS A 53 15.39 3.42 14.50
CA LYS A 53 15.36 2.73 13.21
C LYS A 53 14.30 3.36 12.32
N SER A 54 14.61 3.58 11.06
CA SER A 54 13.64 3.91 10.01
C SER A 54 13.80 2.94 8.86
N TRP A 55 12.70 2.67 8.15
CA TRP A 55 12.70 1.70 7.07
C TRP A 55 11.84 2.13 5.89
N GLU A 56 12.19 1.58 4.74
CA GLU A 56 11.38 1.49 3.54
C GLU A 56 11.32 0.02 3.11
N MET A 57 10.12 -0.55 3.07
CA MET A 57 9.90 -1.92 2.65
C MET A 57 9.05 -1.97 1.39
N LYS A 58 9.51 -2.68 0.36
CA LYS A 58 8.70 -3.03 -0.80
C LYS A 58 8.28 -4.49 -0.71
N ARG A 59 6.97 -4.73 -0.63
CA ARG A 59 6.36 -6.07 -0.66
C ARG A 59 5.76 -6.35 -2.05
N PHE A 60 6.19 -7.44 -2.67
CA PHE A 60 5.77 -7.84 -4.02
C PHE A 60 4.61 -8.85 -3.99
N GLU A 61 3.83 -8.92 -5.08
CA GLU A 61 2.70 -9.86 -5.21
C GLU A 61 3.13 -11.34 -5.24
N ASP A 62 4.41 -11.62 -5.51
CA ASP A 62 4.97 -12.97 -5.51
C ASP A 62 5.39 -13.47 -4.12
N GLY A 63 5.18 -12.66 -3.08
CA GLY A 63 5.56 -12.97 -1.71
C GLY A 63 7.04 -12.72 -1.41
N THR A 64 7.76 -11.95 -2.21
CA THR A 64 9.09 -11.43 -1.87
C THR A 64 9.03 -10.03 -1.27
N PHE A 65 10.08 -9.62 -0.55
CA PHE A 65 10.27 -8.23 -0.14
C PHE A 65 11.73 -7.76 -0.28
N ILE A 66 11.89 -6.44 -0.34
CA ILE A 66 13.15 -5.73 -0.11
C ILE A 66 12.91 -4.74 1.04
N LEU A 67 13.80 -4.75 2.03
CA LEU A 67 13.75 -3.89 3.21
C LEU A 67 15.04 -3.07 3.27
N ASP A 68 14.94 -1.78 2.98
CA ASP A 68 16.01 -0.82 3.24
C ASP A 68 15.77 -0.18 4.60
N PHE A 69 16.75 -0.21 5.50
CA PHE A 69 16.61 0.46 6.79
C PHE A 69 17.88 1.18 7.23
N THR A 70 17.66 2.27 7.96
CA THR A 70 18.69 3.01 8.66
C THR A 70 18.48 2.80 10.15
N TYR A 71 19.52 2.42 10.88
CA TYR A 71 19.51 2.52 12.32
C TYR A 71 20.59 3.47 12.81
N THR A 72 20.27 4.25 13.85
CA THR A 72 21.18 5.20 14.48
C THR A 72 21.38 4.81 15.93
N GLN A 73 22.63 4.64 16.33
CA GLN A 73 23.00 4.36 17.72
C GLN A 73 24.28 5.13 18.06
N PHE A 74 24.31 5.75 19.25
CA PHE A 74 25.46 6.56 19.70
C PHE A 74 25.90 7.66 18.72
N GLY A 75 24.96 8.20 17.93
CA GLY A 75 25.24 9.22 16.92
C GLY A 75 25.80 8.69 15.59
N GLU A 76 26.00 7.38 15.46
CA GLU A 76 26.40 6.74 14.21
C GLU A 76 25.17 6.15 13.51
N SER A 77 25.02 6.42 12.21
CA SER A 77 23.97 5.83 11.39
C SER A 77 24.55 4.78 10.45
N LYS A 78 23.85 3.64 10.34
CA LYS A 78 24.17 2.57 9.39
C LYS A 78 22.95 2.26 8.54
N ASN A 79 23.18 2.10 7.24
CA ASN A 79 22.18 1.67 6.28
C ASN A 79 22.41 0.20 5.96
N LEU A 80 21.35 -0.57 5.95
CA LEU A 80 21.34 -1.98 5.60
C LEU A 80 20.18 -2.25 4.64
N GLN A 81 20.36 -3.26 3.81
CA GLN A 81 19.32 -3.80 2.96
C GLN A 81 19.18 -5.28 3.28
N GLU A 82 17.94 -5.73 3.47
CA GLU A 82 17.56 -7.12 3.68
C GLU A 82 16.55 -7.55 2.62
N THR A 83 16.52 -8.85 2.35
CA THR A 83 15.60 -9.48 1.41
C THR A 83 14.97 -10.72 2.01
N GLY A 84 13.85 -11.14 1.45
CA GLY A 84 13.24 -12.38 1.88
C GLY A 84 11.82 -12.57 1.39
N ASN A 85 11.05 -13.35 2.14
CA ASN A 85 9.69 -13.73 1.78
C ASN A 85 8.67 -13.31 2.84
N TRP A 86 7.46 -13.00 2.39
CA TRP A 86 6.33 -12.72 3.27
C TRP A 86 5.08 -13.50 2.86
N TRP A 87 4.26 -13.83 3.85
CA TRP A 87 2.96 -14.47 3.63
C TRP A 87 2.03 -14.23 4.81
N VAL A 88 0.74 -14.43 4.59
CA VAL A 88 -0.27 -14.47 5.65
C VAL A 88 -0.70 -15.90 5.90
N GLU A 89 -0.75 -16.28 7.17
CA GLU A 89 -1.18 -17.60 7.61
C GLU A 89 -1.87 -17.48 8.96
N ASN A 90 -3.05 -18.09 9.11
CA ASN A 90 -3.83 -18.06 10.34
C ASN A 90 -4.08 -16.65 10.91
N GLY A 91 -4.29 -15.66 10.02
CA GLY A 91 -4.52 -14.26 10.39
C GLY A 91 -3.27 -13.51 10.86
N LYS A 92 -2.07 -14.08 10.68
CA LYS A 92 -0.78 -13.49 11.03
C LYS A 92 0.02 -13.14 9.80
N PHE A 93 0.85 -12.12 9.91
CA PHE A 93 1.84 -11.76 8.91
C PHE A 93 3.18 -12.41 9.29
N ASN A 94 3.79 -13.11 8.34
CA ASN A 94 5.07 -13.77 8.51
C ASN A 94 6.10 -13.12 7.59
N GLU A 95 7.28 -12.82 8.10
CA GLU A 95 8.40 -12.19 7.40
C GLU A 95 9.65 -13.03 7.59
N PHE A 96 10.06 -13.77 6.56
CA PHE A 96 11.30 -14.56 6.56
C PHE A 96 12.43 -13.74 5.96
N HIS A 97 13.56 -13.63 6.68
CA HIS A 97 14.72 -12.86 6.27
C HIS A 97 15.82 -13.80 5.76
N ASP A 98 16.29 -13.58 4.53
CA ASP A 98 17.28 -14.43 3.87
C ASP A 98 18.63 -14.37 4.60
N GLU A 99 18.99 -13.20 5.13
CA GLU A 99 20.27 -12.96 5.80
C GLU A 99 20.38 -13.71 7.14
N SER A 100 19.27 -13.81 7.90
CA SER A 100 19.27 -14.46 9.21
C SER A 100 18.74 -15.90 9.17
N GLY A 101 18.00 -16.27 8.12
CA GLY A 101 17.32 -17.56 8.01
C GLY A 101 16.19 -17.74 9.04
N LYS A 102 15.68 -16.65 9.63
CA LYS A 102 14.64 -16.66 10.65
C LYS A 102 13.36 -15.99 10.14
N THR A 103 12.25 -16.31 10.79
CA THR A 103 10.92 -15.74 10.50
C THR A 103 10.43 -14.94 11.68
N ASP A 104 10.07 -13.68 11.42
CA ASP A 104 9.31 -12.85 12.33
C ASP A 104 7.81 -13.04 12.07
N VAL A 105 7.02 -13.02 13.14
CA VAL A 105 5.57 -13.25 13.12
C VAL A 105 4.87 -12.11 13.85
N TYR A 106 3.90 -11.53 13.16
CA TYR A 106 3.16 -10.37 13.62
C TYR A 106 1.65 -10.59 13.58
N GLN A 107 0.97 -10.12 14.62
CA GLN A 107 -0.42 -9.72 14.53
C GLN A 107 -0.50 -8.41 13.76
N TYR A 108 -1.58 -8.20 13.00
CA TYR A 108 -1.75 -6.96 12.26
C TYR A 108 -3.19 -6.43 12.29
N GLU A 109 -3.30 -5.12 12.11
CA GLU A 109 -4.56 -4.40 11.95
C GLU A 109 -4.46 -3.50 10.71
N ILE A 110 -5.32 -3.74 9.72
CA ILE A 110 -5.45 -2.86 8.56
C ILE A 110 -6.25 -1.63 8.99
N ILE A 111 -5.56 -0.54 9.34
CA ILE A 111 -6.20 0.72 9.76
C ILE A 111 -6.94 1.35 8.58
N ASN A 112 -6.27 1.47 7.43
CA ASN A 112 -6.83 1.95 6.18
C ASN A 112 -5.96 1.51 4.99
N LYS A 113 -6.29 1.94 3.76
CA LYS A 113 -5.54 1.58 2.54
C LYS A 113 -4.04 1.94 2.57
N ASN A 114 -3.65 2.88 3.41
CA ASN A 114 -2.31 3.45 3.50
C ASN A 114 -1.64 3.20 4.86
N GLN A 115 -2.27 2.51 5.81
CA GLN A 115 -1.71 2.30 7.14
C GLN A 115 -2.03 0.90 7.64
N ILE A 116 -1.00 0.19 8.08
CA ILE A 116 -1.09 -1.13 8.68
C ILE A 116 -0.32 -1.09 9.99
N ARG A 117 -0.98 -1.49 11.08
CA ARG A 117 -0.35 -1.62 12.39
C ARG A 117 0.11 -3.05 12.57
N PHE A 118 1.33 -3.23 13.07
CA PHE A 118 1.92 -4.52 13.37
C PHE A 118 2.25 -4.61 14.85
N ILE A 119 1.95 -5.76 15.43
CA ILE A 119 2.24 -6.11 16.82
C ILE A 119 3.02 -7.42 16.78
N SER A 120 4.22 -7.39 17.33
CA SER A 120 5.09 -8.57 17.44
C SER A 120 4.42 -9.72 18.19
N GLU A 121 4.58 -10.93 17.66
CA GLU A 121 4.25 -12.17 18.36
C GLU A 121 5.49 -13.06 18.53
N SER A 122 6.35 -13.12 17.51
CA SER A 122 7.66 -13.75 17.59
C SER A 122 8.62 -12.96 16.71
N ILE A 123 9.76 -12.54 17.27
CA ILE A 123 10.79 -11.83 16.52
C ILE A 123 12.14 -12.51 16.76
N SER A 124 12.95 -12.51 15.70
CA SER A 124 14.25 -13.17 15.61
C SER A 124 15.38 -12.50 16.39
N VAL A 125 15.17 -11.27 16.86
CA VAL A 125 16.10 -10.43 17.64
C VAL A 125 15.55 -10.08 19.02
N ASP A 126 16.45 -9.86 19.97
CA ASP A 126 16.09 -9.44 21.33
C ASP A 126 15.52 -8.02 21.34
N MET A 127 14.50 -7.79 22.17
CA MET A 127 13.76 -6.52 22.26
C MET A 127 13.84 -5.91 23.65
N ASN A 128 13.86 -4.58 23.74
CA ASN A 128 13.79 -3.81 24.99
C ASN A 128 12.36 -3.66 25.53
N THR A 129 11.37 -4.25 24.84
CA THR A 129 9.96 -4.25 25.20
C THR A 129 9.39 -5.65 25.08
N ASP A 130 8.47 -6.00 25.97
CA ASP A 130 7.71 -7.25 25.90
C ASP A 130 6.78 -7.31 24.67
N LYS A 131 6.50 -6.16 24.05
CA LYS A 131 5.61 -6.02 22.90
C LYS A 131 6.10 -4.92 21.97
N TYR A 132 6.85 -5.31 20.94
CA TYR A 132 7.23 -4.42 19.85
C TYR A 132 6.03 -4.14 18.96
N GLU A 133 5.81 -2.87 18.64
CA GLU A 133 4.69 -2.41 17.81
C GLU A 133 5.11 -1.26 16.90
N PHE A 134 4.62 -1.28 15.66
CA PHE A 134 4.85 -0.19 14.71
C PHE A 134 3.68 -0.03 13.74
N VAL A 135 3.69 1.10 13.02
CA VAL A 135 2.76 1.37 11.92
C VAL A 135 3.56 1.54 10.64
N ASP A 136 3.30 0.67 9.68
CA ASP A 136 3.70 0.87 8.30
C ASP A 136 2.75 1.87 7.66
N THR A 137 3.31 2.96 7.14
CA THR A 137 2.59 3.92 6.32
C THR A 137 3.01 3.72 4.87
N ARG A 138 2.04 3.52 3.98
CA ARG A 138 2.29 3.36 2.55
C ARG A 138 3.07 4.57 2.09
N LYS A 139 4.26 4.34 1.53
CA LYS A 139 5.04 5.42 0.92
C LYS A 139 4.13 6.05 -0.10
N ALA A 140 3.87 7.35 0.06
CA ALA A 140 3.27 8.13 -0.99
C ALA A 140 4.24 7.99 -2.16
N THR A 141 3.93 7.08 -3.07
CA THR A 141 4.54 7.13 -4.36
C THR A 141 4.17 8.51 -4.88
N ASN A 142 5.16 9.30 -5.28
CA ASN A 142 4.94 10.33 -6.30
C ASN A 142 4.56 9.58 -7.59
N LEU A 143 3.45 8.83 -7.57
CA LEU A 143 2.82 8.25 -8.73
C LEU A 143 2.31 9.49 -9.44
N ASN A 144 3.15 10.05 -10.31
CA ASN A 144 2.63 10.76 -11.47
C ASN A 144 1.97 9.67 -12.34
N ASP A 145 0.87 9.09 -11.86
CA ASP A 145 0.03 8.12 -12.57
C ASP A 145 -1.18 8.80 -13.22
N GLY A 146 -1.36 10.09 -12.92
CA GLY A 146 -2.42 10.92 -13.44
C GLY A 146 -3.77 10.46 -12.95
N LYS A 147 -3.92 9.83 -11.78
CA LYS A 147 -5.23 9.34 -11.28
C LYS A 147 -5.94 10.28 -10.33
N SER A 148 -5.29 11.37 -9.92
CA SER A 148 -5.90 12.44 -9.16
C SER A 148 -5.13 13.76 -9.37
N ILE A 149 -5.64 14.85 -8.80
CA ILE A 149 -4.97 16.17 -8.84
C ILE A 149 -3.60 16.11 -8.13
N GLU A 150 -3.51 15.40 -7.01
CA GLU A 150 -2.28 15.24 -6.23
C GLU A 150 -1.20 14.48 -7.01
N ASN A 151 -1.64 13.61 -7.92
CA ASN A 151 -0.83 12.68 -8.70
C ASN A 151 -0.80 13.03 -10.20
N ALA A 152 -1.16 14.27 -10.56
CA ALA A 152 -1.30 14.69 -11.95
C ALA A 152 0.03 14.62 -12.72
N ILE A 153 -0.03 14.22 -13.99
CA ILE A 153 1.15 14.17 -14.88
C ILE A 153 1.56 15.58 -15.25
N LYS A 154 2.79 15.97 -14.95
CA LYS A 154 3.34 17.23 -15.48
C LYS A 154 3.74 17.02 -16.93
N VAL A 155 3.11 17.80 -17.81
CA VAL A 155 3.34 17.79 -19.26
C VAL A 155 3.80 19.17 -19.72
N ASN A 156 4.50 19.25 -20.83
CA ASN A 156 4.94 20.52 -21.44
C ASN A 156 4.15 20.87 -22.70
N SER A 157 3.27 19.98 -23.17
CA SER A 157 2.39 20.22 -24.30
C SER A 157 1.16 19.33 -24.23
N VAL A 158 0.13 19.69 -25.00
CA VAL A 158 -1.05 18.84 -25.20
C VAL A 158 -0.67 17.49 -25.83
N ALA A 159 0.33 17.46 -26.71
CA ALA A 159 0.76 16.20 -27.35
C ALA A 159 1.24 15.16 -26.32
N GLU A 160 1.99 15.59 -25.30
CA GLU A 160 2.47 14.70 -24.23
C GLU A 160 1.31 14.07 -23.42
N GLU A 161 0.15 14.74 -23.33
CA GLU A 161 -1.04 14.18 -22.68
C GLU A 161 -1.59 12.98 -23.44
N TYR A 162 -1.75 13.13 -24.76
CA TYR A 162 -2.25 12.08 -25.63
C TYR A 162 -1.25 10.91 -25.74
N GLU A 163 0.05 11.19 -25.83
CA GLU A 163 1.09 10.16 -25.79
C GLU A 163 1.03 9.34 -24.49
N PHE A 164 0.82 10.00 -23.36
CA PHE A 164 0.63 9.30 -22.08
C PHE A 164 -0.63 8.43 -22.10
N VAL A 165 -1.75 8.94 -22.62
CA VAL A 165 -3.00 8.17 -22.74
C VAL A 165 -2.82 6.95 -23.62
N GLU A 166 -2.22 7.08 -24.80
CA GLU A 166 -1.99 5.96 -25.72
C GLU A 166 -1.13 4.86 -25.08
N LYS A 167 -0.08 5.25 -24.34
CA LYS A 167 0.78 4.30 -23.65
C LYS A 167 0.09 3.60 -22.48
N ASN A 168 -0.73 4.32 -21.71
CA ASN A 168 -1.31 3.81 -20.46
C ASN A 168 -2.73 3.27 -20.63
N CYS A 169 -3.38 3.57 -21.74
CA CYS A 169 -4.67 3.01 -22.14
C CYS A 169 -4.82 2.96 -23.68
N PRO A 170 -4.10 2.05 -24.36
CA PRO A 170 -4.01 2.00 -25.83
C PRO A 170 -5.34 1.75 -26.56
N ASN A 171 -6.38 1.28 -25.85
CA ASN A 171 -7.71 1.04 -26.41
C ASN A 171 -8.80 1.86 -25.69
N CYS A 172 -8.43 2.93 -24.99
CA CYS A 172 -9.42 3.81 -24.38
C CYS A 172 -10.04 4.74 -25.42
N LYS A 173 -11.36 4.91 -25.36
CA LYS A 173 -12.08 5.94 -26.10
C LYS A 173 -12.19 7.20 -25.24
N LEU A 174 -11.71 8.34 -25.74
CA LEU A 174 -11.95 9.63 -25.08
C LEU A 174 -13.45 9.95 -25.08
N ILE A 175 -14.02 10.17 -23.90
CA ILE A 175 -15.43 10.54 -23.70
C ILE A 175 -15.56 12.06 -23.73
N ASN A 176 -14.78 12.74 -22.88
CA ASN A 176 -14.74 14.19 -22.79
C ASN A 176 -13.45 14.67 -22.12
N GLN A 177 -13.25 15.98 -22.16
CA GLN A 177 -12.13 16.68 -21.59
C GLN A 177 -12.65 17.81 -20.69
N VAL A 178 -12.00 18.04 -19.56
CA VAL A 178 -12.38 19.07 -18.59
C VAL A 178 -11.15 19.85 -18.15
N LEU A 179 -11.21 21.16 -18.34
CA LEU A 179 -10.24 22.11 -17.79
C LEU A 179 -10.69 22.54 -16.38
N THR A 180 -9.80 22.46 -15.40
CA THR A 180 -10.07 22.91 -14.03
C THR A 180 -8.86 23.60 -13.41
N GLU A 181 -9.07 24.33 -12.33
CA GLU A 181 -8.01 24.95 -11.56
C GLU A 181 -8.15 24.57 -10.08
N HIS A 182 -7.04 24.15 -9.46
CA HIS A 182 -6.99 23.85 -8.04
C HIS A 182 -5.74 24.49 -7.43
N ASN A 183 -5.93 25.36 -6.44
CA ASN A 183 -4.87 26.13 -5.80
C ASN A 183 -4.00 26.94 -6.77
N GLY A 184 -4.60 27.57 -7.78
CA GLY A 184 -3.88 28.38 -8.78
C GLY A 184 -3.02 27.56 -9.76
N ILE A 185 -3.23 26.25 -9.82
CA ILE A 185 -2.60 25.36 -10.79
C ILE A 185 -3.67 24.90 -11.78
N PRO A 186 -3.51 25.14 -13.08
CA PRO A 186 -4.43 24.65 -14.10
C PRO A 186 -4.16 23.16 -14.37
N TYR A 187 -5.24 22.41 -14.55
CA TYR A 187 -5.24 20.99 -14.86
C TYR A 187 -6.13 20.69 -16.06
N ASP A 188 -5.66 19.78 -16.91
CA ASP A 188 -6.47 19.15 -17.94
C ASP A 188 -6.86 17.73 -17.51
N ILE A 189 -8.13 17.36 -17.67
CA ILE A 189 -8.66 16.06 -17.26
C ILE A 189 -9.27 15.38 -18.47
N LEU A 190 -8.66 14.27 -18.89
CA LEU A 190 -9.19 13.41 -19.95
C LEU A 190 -10.00 12.28 -19.33
N ASN A 191 -11.29 12.21 -19.66
CA ASN A 191 -12.19 11.14 -19.22
C ASN A 191 -12.36 10.13 -20.37
N LEU A 192 -12.06 8.87 -20.11
CA LEU A 192 -12.02 7.81 -21.12
C LEU A 192 -12.84 6.58 -20.72
N GLU A 193 -13.24 5.80 -21.72
CA GLU A 193 -13.93 4.52 -21.58
C GLU A 193 -13.05 3.39 -22.13
N LYS A 194 -12.87 2.32 -21.36
CA LYS A 194 -12.23 1.09 -21.82
C LYS A 194 -13.21 0.23 -22.61
N ASN A 195 -12.68 -0.76 -23.34
CA ASN A 195 -13.48 -1.73 -24.10
C ASN A 195 -14.51 -2.50 -23.26
N ASP A 196 -14.27 -2.67 -21.95
CA ASP A 196 -15.18 -3.33 -21.01
C ASP A 196 -16.26 -2.40 -20.44
N GLY A 197 -16.33 -1.14 -20.90
CA GLY A 197 -17.24 -0.12 -20.41
C GLY A 197 -16.77 0.61 -19.15
N THR A 198 -15.61 0.25 -18.59
CA THR A 198 -15.04 0.92 -17.41
C THR A 198 -14.60 2.34 -17.76
N LYS A 199 -15.03 3.31 -16.95
CA LYS A 199 -14.60 4.71 -17.08
C LYS A 199 -13.34 4.98 -16.26
N ILE A 200 -12.42 5.75 -16.83
CA ILE A 200 -11.15 6.12 -16.22
C ILE A 200 -10.82 7.57 -16.55
N SER A 201 -10.16 8.27 -15.62
CA SER A 201 -9.71 9.63 -15.85
C SER A 201 -8.18 9.70 -15.78
N PHE A 202 -7.60 10.63 -16.55
CA PHE A 202 -6.22 11.05 -16.43
C PHE A 202 -6.15 12.56 -16.16
N TYR A 203 -5.35 12.94 -15.17
CA TYR A 203 -5.16 14.32 -14.71
C TYR A 203 -3.77 14.82 -15.12
N PHE A 204 -3.71 15.96 -15.79
CA PHE A 204 -2.50 16.57 -16.32
C PHE A 204 -2.31 17.96 -15.70
N ASN A 205 -1.12 18.24 -15.18
CA ASN A 205 -0.73 19.58 -14.74
C ASN A 205 -0.14 20.33 -15.93
N ILE A 206 -0.89 21.33 -16.41
CA ILE A 206 -0.60 22.07 -17.63
C ILE A 206 0.01 23.45 -17.38
N LYS A 207 0.42 23.74 -16.13
CA LYS A 207 0.97 25.04 -15.71
C LYS A 207 2.17 25.50 -16.55
N SER A 208 2.91 24.56 -17.13
CA SER A 208 4.08 24.81 -17.96
C SER A 208 3.74 25.60 -19.24
N PHE A 209 2.56 25.39 -19.84
CA PHE A 209 2.18 25.99 -21.14
C PHE A 209 0.81 26.70 -21.14
N TYR A 210 -0.09 26.39 -20.20
CA TYR A 210 -1.41 27.00 -20.18
C TYR A 210 -1.36 28.52 -19.96
N GLY A 211 -2.04 29.27 -20.83
CA GLY A 211 -2.15 30.73 -20.76
C GLY A 211 -0.88 31.50 -21.15
N LYS A 212 0.13 30.83 -21.70
CA LYS A 212 1.34 31.47 -22.24
C LYS A 212 1.18 31.61 -23.75
N PHE A 213 1.13 32.85 -24.23
CA PHE A 213 1.07 33.22 -25.65
C PHE A 213 2.35 33.94 -26.07
#